data_AF-A0A3N4NYQ1-F1
#
_entry.id   AF-A0A3N4NYQ1-F1
#
_cell.length_a   1.000
_cell.length_b   1.000
_cell.length_c   1.000
_cell.angle_alpha   90.00
_cell.angle_beta   90.00
_cell.angle_gamma   90.00
#
_symmetry.space_group_name_H-M   'P 1'
#
loop_
_entity.id
_entity.type
_entity.pdbx_description
1 polymer ?
#
loop_
_entity_poly.entity_id
_entity_poly.type
_entity_poly.pdbx_seq_one_letter_code
_entity_poly.pdbx_strand_id
1 'polypeptide(L)'
;MEQYFVFIIIFIVALLLGAFIGKLLSNVASEKEKSALIERNNVLNTIKENSEKTISELQLECKKLQLEKEDVVRSNIQQDAVINNLKEKLENQKNELENVHEKFTKEFENLANKILEEKSSKFTEQNKENLKTILNPLNEKIKLFEDKVDKTHKESIDYHAALRQQIIGLKELNEQMSKEAVNLTKALKGDSKTQGNWGELILERVLEKSGLEKDREFFLEKSFNTNLENKTRVRPDVIINLPDNKKMIIDSKVSLTDYERYVNAEDEIEKESFLKDHINSINRHVNQLSEKKYEDIYEIESPDFVLLFIPIEPAFAIAINADNLLYNKAFEKNIVIVTPSTLLATLRTIDTMWQNEKQQRNAIEIARQAGALYDKFEGLVTDLTKVGKKMDEAKNEYKGAMNKLVEGRGNLVKSVEKIKKLGAKAKKSLPQKIIERANED
;
A
#
# COMPACT_ATOMS: atom_id res chain seq x y z
N MET A 1 44.31 5.94 124.05
CA MET A 1 43.64 4.94 123.20
C MET A 1 42.39 5.47 122.49
N GLU A 2 41.72 6.53 122.96
CA GLU A 2 40.47 7.02 122.35
C GLU A 2 40.62 7.70 120.97
N GLN A 3 41.72 8.42 120.69
CA GLN A 3 41.90 9.11 119.40
C GLN A 3 42.00 8.15 118.19
N TYR A 4 42.62 6.97 118.35
CA TYR A 4 42.76 6.00 117.26
C TYR A 4 41.41 5.38 116.84
N PHE A 5 40.45 5.28 117.75
CA PHE A 5 39.12 4.71 117.47
C PHE A 5 38.28 5.64 116.58
N VAL A 6 38.39 6.96 116.79
CA VAL A 6 37.71 7.97 115.96
C VAL A 6 38.24 7.97 114.51
N PHE A 7 39.56 7.84 114.33
CA PHE A 7 40.15 7.74 112.99
C PHE A 7 39.72 6.46 112.23
N ILE A 8 39.55 5.33 112.93
CA ILE A 8 39.05 4.08 112.33
C ILE A 8 37.59 4.24 111.86
N ILE A 9 36.73 4.90 112.65
CA ILE A 9 35.34 5.14 112.26
C ILE A 9 35.26 6.06 111.03
N ILE A 10 36.04 7.15 111.00
CA ILE A 10 36.09 8.06 109.85
C ILE A 10 36.58 7.32 108.60
N PHE A 11 37.57 6.44 108.73
CA PHE A 11 38.09 5.64 107.62
C PHE A 11 37.03 4.66 107.08
N ILE A 12 36.26 3.99 107.96
CA ILE A 12 35.17 3.09 107.56
C ILE A 12 34.04 3.87 106.86
N VAL A 13 33.66 5.04 107.38
CA VAL A 13 32.63 5.89 106.77
C VAL A 13 33.10 6.41 105.41
N ALA A 14 34.37 6.81 105.27
CA ALA A 14 34.95 7.22 104.00
C ALA A 14 35.02 6.08 102.98
N LEU A 15 35.33 4.84 103.41
CA LEU A 15 35.29 3.64 102.57
C LEU A 15 33.86 3.32 102.10
N LEU A 16 32.88 3.42 103.00
CA LEU A 16 31.48 3.19 102.67
C LEU A 16 30.93 4.25 101.72
N LEU A 17 31.27 5.52 101.93
CA LEU A 17 30.93 6.61 101.01
C LEU A 17 31.64 6.45 99.66
N GLY A 18 32.92 6.08 99.64
CA GLY A 18 33.65 5.81 98.41
C GLY A 18 33.07 4.63 97.62
N ALA A 19 32.69 3.54 98.30
CA ALA A 19 32.02 2.41 97.69
C ALA A 19 30.61 2.77 97.17
N PHE A 20 29.87 3.59 97.90
CA PHE A 20 28.54 4.06 97.50
C PHE A 20 28.60 4.97 96.27
N ILE A 21 29.53 5.95 96.27
CA ILE A 21 29.77 6.85 95.13
C ILE A 21 30.29 6.08 93.92
N GLY A 22 31.22 5.13 94.13
CA GLY A 22 31.73 4.26 93.07
C GLY A 22 30.64 3.39 92.43
N LYS A 23 29.70 2.87 93.24
CA LYS A 23 28.54 2.11 92.74
C LYS A 23 27.57 3.00 91.97
N LEU A 24 27.33 4.22 92.42
CA LEU A 24 26.48 5.20 91.71
C LEU A 24 27.07 5.61 90.37
N LEU A 25 28.36 5.95 90.32
CA LEU A 25 29.06 6.29 89.08
C LEU A 25 29.12 5.12 88.10
N SER A 26 29.36 3.90 88.60
CA SER A 26 29.35 2.67 87.78
C SER A 26 27.96 2.38 87.21
N ASN A 27 26.90 2.53 88.00
CA ASN A 27 25.52 2.37 87.51
C ASN A 27 25.17 3.38 86.41
N VAL A 28 25.54 4.65 86.58
CA VAL A 28 25.29 5.69 85.55
C VAL A 28 26.08 5.43 84.27
N ALA A 29 27.34 4.99 84.38
CA ALA A 29 28.15 4.60 83.22
C ALA A 29 27.57 3.37 82.50
N SER A 30 27.12 2.37 83.26
CA SER A 30 26.49 1.16 82.72
C SER A 30 25.13 1.45 82.06
N GLU A 31 24.31 2.34 82.63
CA GLU A 31 23.06 2.79 82.01
C GLU A 31 23.31 3.55 80.70
N LYS A 32 24.35 4.39 80.65
CA LYS A 32 24.72 5.11 79.42
C LYS A 32 25.16 4.14 78.32
N GLU A 33 26.00 3.17 78.63
CA GLU A 33 26.42 2.13 77.68
C GLU A 33 25.25 1.26 77.21
N LYS A 34 24.36 0.88 78.13
CA LYS A 34 23.13 0.14 77.82
C LYS A 34 22.19 0.95 76.92
N SER A 35 22.04 2.26 77.16
CA SER A 35 21.22 3.14 76.32
C SER A 35 21.79 3.29 74.91
N ALA A 36 23.11 3.43 74.77
CA ALA A 36 23.79 3.48 73.47
C ALA A 36 23.67 2.16 72.69
N LEU A 37 23.72 1.02 73.40
CA LEU A 37 23.49 -0.30 72.79
C LEU A 37 22.05 -0.50 72.35
N ILE A 38 21.06 0.01 73.09
CA ILE A 38 19.64 -0.03 72.71
C ILE A 38 19.41 0.84 71.46
N GLU A 39 19.96 2.04 71.44
CA GLU A 39 19.85 2.95 70.29
C GLU A 39 20.50 2.34 69.03
N ARG A 40 21.70 1.75 69.16
CA ARG A 40 22.36 1.03 68.07
C ARG A 40 21.55 -0.17 67.59
N ASN A 41 20.93 -0.94 68.49
CA ASN A 41 20.04 -2.05 68.12
C ASN A 41 18.79 -1.56 67.38
N ASN A 42 18.20 -0.46 67.81
CA ASN A 42 17.04 0.12 67.13
C ASN A 42 17.40 0.56 65.71
N VAL A 43 18.54 1.24 65.52
CA VAL A 43 19.04 1.63 64.19
C VAL A 43 19.30 0.39 63.32
N LEU A 44 19.94 -0.64 63.86
CA LEU A 44 20.19 -1.89 63.13
C LEU A 44 18.87 -2.59 62.74
N ASN A 45 17.86 -2.59 63.60
CA ASN A 45 16.54 -3.14 63.29
C ASN A 45 15.85 -2.34 62.18
N THR A 46 15.90 -1.01 62.21
CA THR A 46 15.34 -0.17 61.13
C THR A 46 16.04 -0.40 59.80
N ILE A 47 17.38 -0.52 59.79
CA ILE A 47 18.15 -0.84 58.58
C ILE A 47 17.77 -2.22 58.07
N LYS A 48 17.61 -3.20 58.96
CA LYS A 48 17.21 -4.55 58.59
C LYS A 48 15.81 -4.57 57.97
N GLU A 49 14.82 -3.91 58.58
CA GLU A 49 13.46 -3.81 58.03
C GLU A 49 13.43 -3.12 56.67
N ASN A 50 14.17 -2.03 56.48
CA ASN A 50 14.27 -1.34 55.18
C ASN A 50 14.97 -2.23 54.13
N SER A 51 15.99 -2.98 54.53
CA SER A 51 16.67 -3.93 53.64
C SER A 51 15.74 -5.06 53.22
N GLU A 52 14.96 -5.61 54.15
CA GLU A 52 13.98 -6.67 53.88
C GLU A 52 12.87 -6.17 52.94
N LYS A 53 12.38 -4.94 53.11
CA LYS A 53 11.43 -4.31 52.17
C LYS A 53 12.02 -4.17 50.77
N THR A 54 13.24 -3.63 50.66
CA THR A 54 13.93 -3.44 49.37
C THR A 54 14.15 -4.79 48.66
N ILE A 55 14.53 -5.83 49.40
CA ILE A 55 14.68 -7.18 48.85
C ILE A 55 13.34 -7.72 48.34
N SER A 56 12.26 -7.51 49.10
CA SER A 56 10.91 -7.93 48.67
C SER A 56 10.45 -7.20 47.41
N GLU A 57 10.72 -5.90 47.29
CA GLU A 57 10.40 -5.10 46.10
C GLU A 57 11.19 -5.57 44.88
N LEU A 58 12.51 -5.78 45.03
CA LEU A 58 13.37 -6.31 43.97
C LEU A 58 12.97 -7.73 43.53
N GLN A 59 12.53 -8.58 44.45
CA GLN A 59 12.02 -9.91 44.11
C GLN A 59 10.74 -9.83 43.27
N LEU A 60 9.87 -8.87 43.59
CA LEU A 60 8.61 -8.66 42.87
C LEU A 60 8.86 -8.10 41.46
N GLU A 61 9.81 -7.17 41.34
CA GLU A 61 10.25 -6.62 40.05
C GLU A 61 10.94 -7.68 39.17
N CYS A 62 11.86 -8.48 39.75
CA CYS A 62 12.48 -9.61 39.04
C CYS A 62 11.42 -10.58 38.50
N LYS A 63 10.39 -10.90 39.30
CA LYS A 63 9.31 -11.79 38.87
C LYS A 63 8.48 -11.19 37.74
N LYS A 64 8.23 -9.88 37.78
CA LYS A 64 7.53 -9.15 36.70
C LYS A 64 8.33 -9.16 35.40
N LEU A 65 9.62 -8.84 35.46
CA LEU A 65 10.53 -8.87 34.30
C LEU A 65 10.66 -10.28 33.71
N GLN A 66 10.63 -11.31 34.56
CA GLN A 66 10.70 -12.70 34.12
C GLN A 66 9.44 -13.12 33.33
N LEU A 67 8.25 -12.69 33.77
CA LEU A 67 7.00 -12.90 33.05
C LEU A 67 6.97 -12.14 31.71
N GLU A 68 7.40 -10.87 31.70
CA GLU A 68 7.45 -10.06 30.48
C GLU A 68 8.43 -10.65 29.45
N LYS A 69 9.57 -11.17 29.91
CA LYS A 69 10.51 -11.90 29.06
C LYS A 69 9.89 -13.17 28.46
N GLU A 70 9.13 -13.94 29.25
CA GLU A 70 8.45 -15.14 28.76
C GLU A 70 7.41 -14.82 27.69
N ASP A 71 6.66 -13.72 27.84
CA ASP A 71 5.68 -13.26 26.86
C ASP A 71 6.35 -12.80 25.55
N VAL A 72 7.45 -12.03 25.64
CA VAL A 72 8.23 -11.61 24.46
C VAL A 72 8.83 -12.81 23.72
N VAL A 73 9.37 -13.80 24.46
CA VAL A 73 9.90 -15.03 23.86
C VAL A 73 8.80 -15.81 23.16
N ARG A 74 7.61 -15.92 23.77
CA ARG A 74 6.45 -16.58 23.15
C ARG A 74 6.01 -15.87 21.86
N SER A 75 5.98 -14.54 21.86
CA SER A 75 5.64 -13.76 20.66
C SER A 75 6.66 -13.95 19.53
N ASN A 76 7.96 -13.96 19.84
CA ASN A 76 9.01 -14.23 18.84
C ASN A 76 8.87 -15.62 18.21
N ILE A 77 8.63 -16.65 19.03
CA ILE A 77 8.42 -18.03 18.53
C ILE A 77 7.21 -18.09 17.59
N GLN A 78 6.12 -17.38 17.91
CA GLN A 78 4.95 -17.29 17.03
C GLN A 78 5.26 -16.56 15.72
N GLN A 79 6.01 -15.46 15.76
CA GLN A 79 6.41 -14.73 14.56
C GLN A 79 7.33 -15.55 13.66
N ASP A 80 8.31 -16.26 14.22
CA ASP A 80 9.20 -17.15 13.46
C ASP A 80 8.43 -18.29 12.78
N ALA A 81 7.43 -18.86 13.45
CA ALA A 81 6.56 -19.87 12.86
C ALA A 81 5.74 -19.31 11.68
N VAL A 82 5.22 -18.09 11.80
CA VAL A 82 4.49 -17.41 10.71
C VAL A 82 5.42 -17.10 9.53
N ILE A 83 6.64 -16.64 9.78
CA ILE A 83 7.63 -16.34 8.73
C ILE A 83 8.01 -17.62 7.97
N ASN A 84 8.23 -18.72 8.67
CA ASN A 84 8.56 -20.00 8.02
C ASN A 84 7.40 -20.54 7.20
N ASN A 85 6.17 -20.45 7.70
CA ASN A 85 4.98 -20.84 6.95
C ASN A 85 4.79 -19.98 5.68
N LEU A 86 4.99 -18.66 5.79
CA LEU A 86 4.92 -17.75 4.64
C LEU A 86 5.98 -18.08 3.59
N LYS A 87 7.22 -18.38 3.99
CA LYS A 87 8.29 -18.80 3.06
C LYS A 87 7.92 -20.08 2.33
N GLU A 88 7.46 -21.10 3.04
CA GLU A 88 7.03 -22.38 2.45
C GLU A 88 5.88 -22.18 1.45
N LYS A 89 4.92 -21.32 1.78
CA LYS A 89 3.79 -20.99 0.89
C LYS A 89 4.24 -20.28 -0.39
N LEU A 90 5.25 -19.41 -0.29
CA LEU A 90 5.84 -18.67 -1.41
C LEU A 90 6.64 -19.60 -2.34
N GLU A 91 7.40 -20.54 -1.76
CA GLU A 91 8.12 -21.59 -2.49
C GLU A 91 7.14 -22.50 -3.26
N ASN A 92 6.06 -22.94 -2.61
CA ASN A 92 5.03 -23.77 -3.22
C ASN A 92 4.31 -23.05 -4.38
N GLN A 93 3.96 -21.77 -4.21
CA GLN A 93 3.37 -20.97 -5.29
C GLN A 93 4.31 -20.84 -6.49
N LYS A 94 5.62 -20.67 -6.25
CA LYS A 94 6.60 -20.58 -7.33
C LYS A 94 6.68 -21.89 -8.14
N ASN A 95 6.71 -23.04 -7.44
CA ASN A 95 6.73 -24.35 -8.08
C ASN A 95 5.43 -24.67 -8.83
N GLU A 96 4.27 -24.27 -8.31
CA GLU A 96 2.99 -24.37 -9.03
C GLU A 96 3.02 -23.56 -10.33
N LEU A 97 3.57 -22.35 -10.29
CA LEU A 97 3.64 -21.46 -11.45
C LEU A 97 4.57 -22.02 -12.55
N GLU A 98 5.71 -22.59 -12.18
CA GLU A 98 6.59 -23.31 -13.12
C GLU A 98 5.90 -24.53 -13.74
N ASN A 99 5.21 -25.35 -12.92
CA ASN A 99 4.46 -26.52 -13.42
C ASN A 99 3.33 -26.13 -14.38
N VAL A 100 2.60 -25.05 -14.09
CA VAL A 100 1.56 -24.52 -14.98
C VAL A 100 2.19 -24.06 -16.30
N HIS A 101 3.34 -23.38 -16.26
CA HIS A 101 4.04 -22.94 -17.47
C HIS A 101 4.51 -24.10 -18.35
N GLU A 102 5.10 -25.14 -17.74
CA GLU A 102 5.55 -26.34 -18.46
C GLU A 102 4.36 -27.09 -19.09
N LYS A 103 3.26 -27.25 -18.34
CA LYS A 103 2.05 -27.91 -18.82
C LYS A 103 1.41 -27.13 -19.96
N PHE A 104 1.34 -25.81 -19.86
CA PHE A 104 0.82 -24.94 -20.91
C PHE A 104 1.65 -25.03 -22.19
N THR A 105 2.98 -25.06 -22.07
CA THR A 105 3.89 -25.17 -23.21
C THR A 105 3.70 -26.51 -23.94
N LYS A 106 3.62 -27.62 -23.18
CA LYS A 106 3.35 -28.96 -23.74
C LYS A 106 1.98 -29.06 -24.37
N GLU A 107 0.93 -28.51 -23.76
CA GLU A 107 -0.41 -28.51 -24.35
C GLU A 107 -0.49 -27.65 -25.62
N PHE A 108 0.21 -26.51 -25.64
CA PHE A 108 0.31 -25.67 -26.81
C PHE A 108 1.05 -26.36 -27.96
N GLU A 109 2.19 -27.00 -27.69
CA GLU A 109 2.95 -27.77 -28.69
C GLU A 109 2.12 -28.93 -29.26
N ASN A 110 1.43 -29.67 -28.39
CA ASN A 110 0.54 -30.75 -28.82
C ASN A 110 -0.65 -30.24 -29.64
N LEU A 111 -1.26 -29.12 -29.25
CA LEU A 111 -2.37 -28.52 -30.00
C LEU A 111 -1.90 -27.98 -31.35
N ALA A 112 -0.72 -27.36 -31.41
CA ALA A 112 -0.11 -26.88 -32.64
C ALA A 112 0.18 -28.04 -33.60
N ASN A 113 0.82 -29.12 -33.11
CA ASN A 113 1.09 -30.32 -33.91
C ASN A 113 -0.19 -31.00 -34.38
N LYS A 114 -1.21 -31.10 -33.52
CA LYS A 114 -2.50 -31.71 -33.85
C LYS A 114 -3.29 -30.90 -34.89
N ILE A 115 -3.32 -29.57 -34.76
CA ILE A 115 -3.92 -28.69 -35.78
C ILE A 115 -3.16 -28.78 -37.11
N LEU A 116 -1.83 -28.93 -37.05
CA LEU A 116 -0.99 -29.07 -38.24
C LEU A 116 -1.21 -30.42 -38.94
N GLU A 117 -1.25 -31.55 -38.21
CA GLU A 117 -1.49 -32.89 -38.77
C GLU A 117 -2.91 -33.08 -39.28
N GLU A 118 -3.91 -32.65 -38.51
CA GLU A 118 -5.34 -32.85 -38.83
C GLU A 118 -5.80 -32.04 -40.05
N LYS A 119 -5.02 -31.00 -40.44
CA LYS A 119 -5.26 -30.20 -41.65
C LYS A 119 -4.30 -30.51 -42.82
N SER A 120 -3.23 -31.26 -42.62
CA SER A 120 -2.20 -31.52 -43.65
C SER A 120 -2.56 -32.66 -44.61
N SER A 121 -3.36 -33.66 -44.21
CA SER A 121 -3.57 -34.88 -45.03
C SER A 121 -4.46 -34.69 -46.29
N LYS A 122 -5.02 -33.50 -46.53
CA LYS A 122 -5.88 -33.21 -47.71
C LYS A 122 -5.67 -31.86 -48.41
N PHE A 123 -4.52 -31.19 -48.25
CA PHE A 123 -4.38 -29.79 -48.67
C PHE A 123 -3.14 -29.54 -49.54
N THR A 124 -3.32 -29.57 -50.86
CA THR A 124 -2.24 -29.39 -51.85
C THR A 124 -1.80 -27.93 -51.99
N GLU A 125 -0.52 -27.78 -52.32
CA GLU A 125 0.36 -26.63 -52.61
C GLU A 125 -0.26 -25.25 -52.96
N GLN A 126 -1.42 -25.19 -53.60
CA GLN A 126 -2.09 -23.95 -54.02
C GLN A 126 -2.63 -23.11 -52.86
N ASN A 127 -2.90 -23.71 -51.68
CA ASN A 127 -3.32 -22.98 -50.49
C ASN A 127 -2.16 -22.46 -49.62
N LYS A 128 -0.92 -22.84 -49.91
CA LYS A 128 0.26 -22.39 -49.14
C LYS A 128 0.55 -20.90 -49.35
N GLU A 129 0.32 -20.37 -50.56
CA GLU A 129 0.42 -18.93 -50.85
C GLU A 129 -0.77 -18.13 -50.30
N ASN A 130 -1.99 -18.64 -50.42
CA ASN A 130 -3.18 -17.98 -49.86
C ASN A 130 -3.14 -17.95 -48.33
N LEU A 131 -2.71 -19.04 -47.68
CA LEU A 131 -2.51 -19.06 -46.23
C LEU A 131 -1.35 -18.17 -45.78
N LYS A 132 -0.25 -18.05 -46.55
CA LYS A 132 0.80 -17.06 -46.24
C LYS A 132 0.24 -15.64 -46.21
N THR A 133 -0.65 -15.32 -47.14
CA THR A 133 -1.28 -13.99 -47.26
C THR A 133 -2.27 -13.73 -46.12
N ILE A 134 -2.95 -14.77 -45.61
CA ILE A 134 -3.90 -14.68 -44.50
C ILE A 134 -3.22 -14.77 -43.12
N LEU A 135 -2.14 -15.55 -42.99
CA LEU A 135 -1.39 -15.76 -41.74
C LEU A 135 -0.33 -14.68 -41.51
N ASN A 136 0.17 -13.99 -42.55
CA ASN A 136 1.10 -12.88 -42.35
C ASN A 136 0.52 -11.75 -41.47
N PRO A 137 -0.72 -11.28 -41.69
CA PRO A 137 -1.34 -10.30 -40.79
C PRO A 137 -1.47 -10.81 -39.35
N LEU A 138 -1.75 -12.11 -39.16
CA LEU A 138 -1.84 -12.71 -37.83
C LEU A 138 -0.47 -12.80 -37.16
N ASN A 139 0.56 -13.18 -37.90
CA ASN A 139 1.94 -13.27 -37.42
C ASN A 139 2.51 -11.87 -37.10
N GLU A 140 2.19 -10.86 -37.92
CA GLU A 140 2.49 -9.46 -37.62
C GLU A 140 1.75 -8.95 -36.38
N LYS A 141 0.47 -9.31 -36.20
CA LYS A 141 -0.31 -8.95 -35.01
C LYS A 141 0.19 -9.64 -33.75
N ILE A 142 0.61 -10.91 -33.85
CA ILE A 142 1.22 -11.66 -32.75
C ILE A 142 2.58 -11.06 -32.41
N LYS A 143 3.43 -10.74 -33.39
CA LYS A 143 4.68 -10.00 -33.14
C LYS A 143 4.44 -8.64 -32.51
N LEU A 144 3.45 -7.88 -32.98
CA LEU A 144 3.07 -6.61 -32.38
C LEU A 144 2.55 -6.78 -30.96
N PHE A 145 1.85 -7.88 -30.68
CA PHE A 145 1.37 -8.21 -29.34
C PHE A 145 2.52 -8.65 -28.43
N GLU A 146 3.43 -9.50 -28.90
CA GLU A 146 4.66 -9.93 -28.22
C GLU A 146 5.54 -8.72 -27.91
N ASP A 147 5.80 -7.86 -28.90
CA ASP A 147 6.49 -6.58 -28.73
C ASP A 147 5.75 -5.67 -27.74
N LYS A 148 4.40 -5.64 -27.76
CA LYS A 148 3.62 -4.83 -26.81
C LYS A 148 3.73 -5.40 -25.40
N VAL A 149 3.70 -6.71 -25.22
CA VAL A 149 3.81 -7.40 -23.93
C VAL A 149 5.21 -7.24 -23.38
N ASP A 150 6.24 -7.48 -24.18
CA ASP A 150 7.65 -7.25 -23.80
C ASP A 150 7.88 -5.78 -23.47
N LYS A 151 7.35 -4.86 -24.27
CA LYS A 151 7.43 -3.43 -23.97
C LYS A 151 6.69 -3.06 -22.70
N THR A 152 5.52 -3.65 -22.43
CA THR A 152 4.76 -3.43 -21.19
C THR A 152 5.50 -4.01 -19.98
N HIS A 153 6.12 -5.18 -20.11
CA HIS A 153 6.98 -5.76 -19.07
C HIS A 153 8.20 -4.90 -18.80
N LYS A 154 8.82 -4.37 -19.85
CA LYS A 154 9.98 -3.47 -19.74
C LYS A 154 9.58 -2.13 -19.11
N GLU A 155 8.46 -1.55 -19.55
CA GLU A 155 7.86 -0.35 -18.94
C GLU A 155 7.50 -0.59 -17.47
N SER A 156 6.99 -1.77 -17.11
CA SER A 156 6.71 -2.18 -15.72
C SER A 156 7.99 -2.30 -14.89
N ILE A 157 9.04 -2.92 -15.43
CA ILE A 157 10.36 -3.00 -14.78
C ILE A 157 10.96 -1.61 -14.58
N ASP A 158 10.92 -0.77 -15.61
CA ASP A 158 11.39 0.63 -15.55
C ASP A 158 10.57 1.44 -14.54
N TYR A 159 9.26 1.22 -14.48
CA TYR A 159 8.37 1.83 -13.48
C TYR A 159 8.70 1.35 -12.06
N HIS A 160 8.94 0.06 -11.85
CA HIS A 160 9.37 -0.48 -10.55
C HIS A 160 10.76 0.02 -10.15
N ALA A 161 11.68 0.17 -11.10
CA ALA A 161 12.99 0.76 -10.87
C ALA A 161 12.88 2.26 -10.52
N ALA A 162 12.04 3.01 -11.25
CA ALA A 162 11.73 4.41 -10.95
C ALA A 162 11.06 4.57 -9.58
N LEU A 163 10.11 3.68 -9.26
CA LEU A 163 9.45 3.64 -7.96
C LEU A 163 10.46 3.37 -6.84
N ARG A 164 11.37 2.40 -7.02
CA ARG A 164 12.45 2.11 -6.07
C ARG A 164 13.39 3.30 -5.91
N GLN A 165 13.80 3.94 -7.00
CA GLN A 165 14.65 5.13 -6.97
C GLN A 165 13.94 6.29 -6.27
N GLN A 166 12.65 6.47 -6.51
CA GLN A 166 11.86 7.45 -5.79
C GLN A 166 11.73 7.10 -4.31
N ILE A 167 11.52 5.83 -3.92
CA ILE A 167 11.50 5.40 -2.50
C ILE A 167 12.85 5.70 -1.82
N ILE A 168 13.97 5.46 -2.51
CA ILE A 168 15.30 5.84 -2.00
C ILE A 168 15.40 7.37 -1.87
N GLY A 169 14.98 8.12 -2.88
CA GLY A 169 14.91 9.58 -2.81
C GLY A 169 13.97 10.09 -1.71
N LEU A 170 12.92 9.34 -1.34
CA LEU A 170 12.05 9.66 -0.22
C LEU A 170 12.72 9.40 1.12
N LYS A 171 13.53 8.35 1.23
CA LYS A 171 14.36 8.14 2.42
C LYS A 171 15.36 9.28 2.59
N GLU A 172 16.04 9.68 1.51
CA GLU A 172 17.01 10.78 1.54
C GLU A 172 16.33 12.13 1.83
N LEU A 173 15.19 12.40 1.18
CA LEU A 173 14.37 13.58 1.46
C LEU A 173 13.86 13.58 2.90
N ASN A 174 13.48 12.43 3.46
CA ASN A 174 13.09 12.30 4.86
C ASN A 174 14.26 12.65 5.78
N GLU A 175 15.44 12.06 5.55
CA GLU A 175 16.63 12.35 6.35
C GLU A 175 16.99 13.85 6.29
N GLN A 176 16.84 14.47 5.12
CA GLN A 176 17.08 15.90 4.93
C GLN A 176 15.99 16.76 5.57
N MET A 177 14.69 16.47 5.35
CA MET A 177 13.57 17.17 5.96
C MET A 177 13.58 17.06 7.47
N SER A 178 13.97 15.91 8.04
CA SER A 178 14.08 15.72 9.48
C SER A 178 15.17 16.62 10.07
N LYS A 179 16.33 16.73 9.40
CA LYS A 179 17.39 17.67 9.78
C LYS A 179 16.96 19.13 9.62
N GLU A 180 16.30 19.46 8.51
CA GLU A 180 15.78 20.81 8.24
C GLU A 180 14.67 21.19 9.23
N ALA A 181 13.78 20.28 9.61
CA ALA A 181 12.72 20.51 10.59
C ALA A 181 13.29 20.78 11.99
N VAL A 182 14.34 20.05 12.40
CA VAL A 182 15.03 20.31 13.67
C VAL A 182 15.74 21.67 13.65
N ASN A 183 16.42 22.00 12.55
CA ASN A 183 17.08 23.29 12.39
C ASN A 183 16.09 24.46 12.29
N LEU A 184 14.94 24.24 11.65
CA LEU A 184 13.90 25.25 11.50
C LEU A 184 13.09 25.44 12.79
N THR A 185 12.84 24.38 13.56
CA THR A 185 12.24 24.51 14.91
C THR A 185 13.12 25.38 15.81
N LYS A 186 14.44 25.31 15.65
CA LYS A 186 15.39 26.20 16.34
C LYS A 186 15.40 27.63 15.78
N ALA A 187 15.03 27.83 14.51
CA ALA A 187 15.07 29.13 13.83
C ALA A 187 13.74 29.91 13.88
N LEU A 188 12.59 29.23 13.92
CA LEU A 188 11.23 29.81 13.96
C LEU A 188 10.71 30.00 15.39
N LYS A 189 11.58 30.51 16.27
CA LYS A 189 11.29 30.68 17.69
C LYS A 189 10.15 31.68 17.89
N GLY A 190 9.00 31.22 18.36
CA GLY A 190 7.93 32.08 18.89
C GLY A 190 6.92 32.71 17.92
N ASP A 191 6.86 32.33 16.64
CA ASP A 191 5.82 32.80 15.71
C ASP A 191 4.91 31.65 15.23
N SER A 192 3.78 31.46 15.92
CA SER A 192 2.79 30.42 15.63
C SER A 192 2.17 30.52 14.24
N LYS A 193 2.12 31.72 13.64
CA LYS A 193 1.58 31.94 12.30
C LYS A 193 2.55 31.43 11.24
N THR A 194 3.84 31.68 11.43
CA THR A 194 4.89 31.20 10.52
C THR A 194 5.06 29.68 10.59
N GLN A 195 4.87 29.07 11.77
CA GLN A 195 4.83 27.61 11.94
C GLN A 195 3.64 26.97 11.21
N GLY A 196 2.44 27.57 11.30
CA GLY A 196 1.26 27.10 10.57
C GLY A 196 1.45 27.13 9.05
N ASN A 197 1.90 28.26 8.52
CA ASN A 197 2.20 28.41 7.08
C ASN A 197 3.26 27.41 6.59
N TRP A 198 4.22 27.04 7.44
CA TRP A 198 5.24 26.05 7.10
C TRP A 198 4.68 24.63 7.07
N GLY A 199 3.77 24.29 7.98
CA GLY A 199 3.03 23.03 7.96
C GLY A 199 2.21 22.85 6.68
N GLU A 200 1.51 23.90 6.24
CA GLU A 200 0.76 23.92 4.98
C GLU A 200 1.68 23.75 3.76
N LEU A 201 2.83 24.43 3.73
CA LEU A 201 3.80 24.29 2.65
C LEU A 201 4.36 22.86 2.53
N ILE A 202 4.62 22.20 3.67
CA ILE A 202 5.06 20.79 3.64
C ILE A 202 3.94 19.90 3.12
N LEU A 203 2.71 20.11 3.59
CA LEU A 203 1.55 19.34 3.15
C LEU A 203 1.37 19.45 1.63
N GLU A 204 1.45 20.66 1.07
CA GLU A 204 1.37 20.88 -0.37
C GLU A 204 2.50 20.14 -1.11
N ARG A 205 3.75 20.24 -0.65
CA ARG A 205 4.89 19.51 -1.25
C ARG A 205 4.72 18.00 -1.20
N VAL A 206 4.14 17.45 -0.13
CA VAL A 206 3.89 16.00 -0.01
C VAL A 206 2.82 15.57 -1.00
N LEU A 207 1.76 16.36 -1.18
CA LEU A 207 0.70 16.10 -2.17
C LEU A 207 1.23 16.18 -3.61
N GLU A 208 2.06 17.17 -3.94
CA GLU A 208 2.68 17.29 -5.27
C GLU A 208 3.59 16.09 -5.58
N LYS A 209 4.29 15.56 -4.56
CA LYS A 209 5.21 14.43 -4.71
C LYS A 209 4.54 13.07 -4.64
N SER A 210 3.27 12.99 -4.25
CA SER A 210 2.56 11.71 -4.14
C SER A 210 2.11 11.15 -5.49
N GLY A 211 2.23 11.93 -6.56
CA GLY A 211 1.74 11.57 -7.90
C GLY A 211 0.29 11.96 -8.13
N LEU A 212 -0.37 12.58 -7.16
CA LEU A 212 -1.76 13.00 -7.30
C LEU A 212 -1.87 14.32 -8.09
N GLU A 213 -2.91 14.43 -8.92
CA GLU A 213 -3.19 15.63 -9.71
C GLU A 213 -4.09 16.63 -8.95
N LYS A 214 -3.59 17.87 -8.81
CA LYS A 214 -4.34 18.99 -8.24
C LYS A 214 -5.59 19.28 -9.08
N ASP A 215 -6.68 19.61 -8.40
CA ASP A 215 -8.00 19.89 -8.99
C ASP A 215 -8.70 18.70 -9.67
N ARG A 216 -8.12 17.49 -9.59
CA ARG A 216 -8.76 16.23 -10.01
C ARG A 216 -8.86 15.25 -8.84
N GLU A 217 -7.71 14.89 -8.28
CA GLU A 217 -7.57 13.87 -7.24
C GLU A 217 -7.46 14.49 -5.86
N PHE A 218 -6.94 15.72 -5.73
CA PHE A 218 -7.03 16.47 -4.50
C PHE A 218 -7.40 17.93 -4.74
N PHE A 219 -8.05 18.53 -3.74
CA PHE A 219 -8.45 19.93 -3.73
C PHE A 219 -7.97 20.60 -2.45
N LEU A 220 -7.37 21.78 -2.61
CA LEU A 220 -7.00 22.66 -1.50
C LEU A 220 -8.19 23.57 -1.17
N GLU A 221 -8.48 23.74 0.12
CA GLU A 221 -9.39 24.77 0.66
C GLU A 221 -10.70 25.00 -0.11
N LYS A 222 -11.41 23.94 -0.52
CA LYS A 222 -12.75 24.15 -1.10
C LYS A 222 -13.69 24.62 0.01
N SER A 223 -14.07 25.89 -0.09
CA SER A 223 -15.07 26.47 0.79
C SER A 223 -16.45 26.00 0.32
N PHE A 224 -17.00 24.97 0.94
CA PHE A 224 -18.38 24.62 0.63
C PHE A 224 -19.33 25.53 1.40
N ASN A 225 -20.44 25.87 0.76
CA ASN A 225 -21.52 26.61 1.38
C ASN A 225 -22.47 25.57 1.96
N THR A 226 -22.52 25.46 3.28
CA THR A 226 -23.61 24.73 3.94
C THR A 226 -24.87 25.58 3.80
N ASN A 227 -25.85 25.12 3.02
CA ASN A 227 -27.19 25.70 2.94
C ASN A 227 -28.01 25.38 4.21
N LEU A 228 -27.44 25.61 5.38
CA LEU A 228 -28.10 25.45 6.67
C LEU A 228 -27.78 26.67 7.52
N GLU A 229 -28.80 27.51 7.70
CA GLU A 229 -28.78 28.65 8.62
C GLU A 229 -28.31 28.16 10.01
N ASN A 230 -27.24 28.76 10.53
CA ASN A 230 -26.67 28.57 11.88
C ASN A 230 -25.68 27.42 12.16
N LYS A 231 -24.87 26.96 11.20
CA LYS A 231 -23.64 26.21 11.55
C LYS A 231 -22.36 26.89 11.03
N THR A 232 -21.38 26.98 11.92
CA THR A 232 -20.03 27.48 11.67
C THR A 232 -19.43 26.75 10.47
N ARG A 233 -19.00 27.49 9.45
CA ARG A 233 -18.41 26.96 8.22
C ARG A 233 -17.16 26.14 8.55
N VAL A 234 -17.26 24.82 8.53
CA VAL A 234 -16.12 23.93 8.72
C VAL A 234 -15.38 23.80 7.39
N ARG A 235 -14.12 24.21 7.36
CA ARG A 235 -13.26 24.16 6.18
C ARG A 235 -12.16 23.13 6.43
N PRO A 236 -12.12 22.01 5.70
CA PRO A 236 -10.95 21.14 5.69
C PRO A 236 -9.81 21.81 4.91
N ASP A 237 -8.57 21.52 5.30
CA ASP A 237 -7.39 22.06 4.62
C ASP A 237 -7.23 21.41 3.23
N VAL A 238 -7.40 20.08 3.17
CA VAL A 238 -7.30 19.31 1.92
C VAL A 238 -8.37 18.21 1.84
N ILE A 239 -8.91 18.01 0.65
CA ILE A 239 -9.81 16.90 0.31
C ILE A 239 -9.16 16.07 -0.79
N ILE A 240 -9.08 14.76 -0.59
CA ILE A 240 -8.60 13.79 -1.56
C ILE A 240 -9.78 12.94 -2.02
N ASN A 241 -9.93 12.79 -3.33
CA ASN A 241 -10.85 11.86 -3.94
C ASN A 241 -10.19 10.48 -4.02
N LEU A 242 -10.89 9.49 -3.50
CA LEU A 242 -10.54 8.08 -3.62
C LEU A 242 -11.33 7.45 -4.78
N PRO A 243 -10.91 6.28 -5.27
CA PRO A 243 -11.76 5.42 -6.09
C PRO A 243 -13.13 5.17 -5.45
N ASP A 244 -14.12 4.79 -6.28
CA ASP A 244 -15.51 4.57 -5.86
C ASP A 244 -16.21 5.80 -5.26
N ASN A 245 -15.85 7.02 -5.71
CA ASN A 245 -16.43 8.30 -5.23
C ASN A 245 -16.25 8.62 -3.73
N LYS A 246 -15.47 7.81 -3.01
CA LYS A 246 -15.12 8.08 -1.62
C LYS A 246 -14.22 9.31 -1.50
N LYS A 247 -14.21 9.93 -0.33
CA LYS A 247 -13.35 11.08 -0.04
C LYS A 247 -12.58 10.88 1.25
N MET A 248 -11.40 11.47 1.32
CA MET A 248 -10.55 11.52 2.49
C MET A 248 -10.19 12.98 2.78
N ILE A 249 -10.13 13.33 4.07
CA ILE A 249 -9.89 14.71 4.50
C ILE A 249 -8.58 14.77 5.28
N ILE A 250 -7.81 15.84 5.06
CA ILE A 250 -6.61 16.15 5.85
C ILE A 250 -6.82 17.49 6.57
N ASP A 251 -6.50 17.52 7.86
CA ASP A 251 -6.43 18.72 8.71
C ASP A 251 -5.02 18.79 9.33
N SER A 252 -4.34 19.92 9.18
CA SER A 252 -2.90 20.09 9.42
C SER A 252 -2.54 20.93 10.64
N LYS A 253 -3.53 21.35 11.42
CA LYS A 253 -3.37 22.46 12.38
C LYS A 253 -2.86 22.05 13.76
N VAL A 254 -1.82 21.23 13.84
CA VAL A 254 -1.18 20.86 15.12
C VAL A 254 -0.20 21.95 15.56
N SER A 255 -0.42 22.51 16.75
CA SER A 255 0.49 23.48 17.38
C SER A 255 1.78 22.80 17.82
N LEU A 256 2.92 23.28 17.34
CA LEU A 256 4.25 22.75 17.64
C LEU A 256 4.99 23.54 18.74
N THR A 257 4.33 24.53 19.35
CA THR A 257 4.95 25.41 20.35
C THR A 257 5.48 24.64 21.57
N ASP A 258 4.76 23.61 22.03
CA ASP A 258 5.18 22.83 23.20
C ASP A 258 6.34 21.87 22.86
N TYR A 259 6.35 21.30 21.65
CA TYR A 259 7.50 20.56 21.12
C TYR A 259 8.76 21.44 21.01
N GLU A 260 8.61 22.68 20.53
CA GLU A 260 9.71 23.63 20.45
C GLU A 260 10.30 23.92 21.84
N ARG A 261 9.45 24.13 22.85
CA ARG A 261 9.88 24.33 24.25
C ARG A 261 10.58 23.10 24.80
N TYR A 262 10.06 21.91 24.52
CA TYR A 262 10.68 20.63 24.90
C TYR A 262 12.11 20.49 24.34
N VAL A 263 12.31 20.78 23.05
CA VAL A 263 13.64 20.67 22.40
C VAL A 263 14.63 21.69 22.96
N ASN A 264 14.15 22.87 23.35
CA ASN A 264 14.99 23.98 23.83
C ASN A 264 15.19 24.00 25.35
N ALA A 265 14.47 23.18 26.11
CA ALA A 265 14.64 23.08 27.57
C ALA A 265 16.00 22.45 27.91
N GLU A 266 16.67 22.99 28.92
CA GLU A 266 17.95 22.48 29.42
C GLU A 266 17.74 21.56 30.63
N ASP A 267 16.74 21.86 31.46
CA ASP A 267 16.34 21.05 32.62
C ASP A 267 15.44 19.87 32.22
N GLU A 268 15.69 18.73 32.82
CA GLU A 268 14.95 17.49 32.60
C GLU A 268 13.52 17.57 33.16
N ILE A 269 13.30 18.34 34.23
CA ILE A 269 11.98 18.59 34.80
C ILE A 269 11.12 19.43 33.84
N GLU A 270 11.70 20.48 33.25
CA GLU A 270 11.03 21.33 32.26
C GLU A 270 10.72 20.54 30.98
N LYS A 271 11.65 19.68 30.53
CA LYS A 271 11.40 18.77 29.40
C LYS A 271 10.19 17.88 29.64
N GLU A 272 10.11 17.22 30.79
CA GLU A 272 8.98 16.34 31.06
C GLU A 272 7.65 17.10 31.08
N SER A 273 7.63 18.34 31.61
CA SER A 273 6.46 19.20 31.59
C SER A 273 6.05 19.56 30.15
N PHE A 274 6.97 20.06 29.33
CA PHE A 274 6.66 20.46 27.95
C PHE A 274 6.27 19.28 27.07
N LEU A 275 6.80 18.09 27.34
CA LEU A 275 6.38 16.87 26.66
C LEU A 275 4.92 16.53 26.98
N LYS A 276 4.50 16.64 28.25
CA LYS A 276 3.09 16.45 28.64
C LYS A 276 2.18 17.48 27.97
N ASP A 277 2.61 18.75 27.92
CA ASP A 277 1.85 19.81 27.25
C ASP A 277 1.69 19.54 25.74
N HIS A 278 2.73 19.06 25.08
CA HIS A 278 2.69 18.66 23.67
C HIS A 278 1.70 17.52 23.41
N ILE A 279 1.74 16.46 24.24
CA ILE A 279 0.80 15.33 24.14
C ILE A 279 -0.65 15.80 24.38
N ASN A 280 -0.86 16.69 25.35
CA ASN A 280 -2.18 17.27 25.64
C ASN A 280 -2.67 18.13 24.47
N SER A 281 -1.78 18.87 23.80
CA SER A 281 -2.09 19.66 22.62
C SER A 281 -2.57 18.78 21.46
N ILE A 282 -1.88 17.66 21.19
CA ILE A 282 -2.29 16.68 20.17
C ILE A 282 -3.66 16.09 20.51
N ASN A 283 -3.85 15.62 21.76
CA ASN A 283 -5.12 15.05 22.21
C ASN A 283 -6.28 16.05 22.08
N ARG A 284 -6.06 17.32 22.43
CA ARG A 284 -7.05 18.38 22.25
C ARG A 284 -7.42 18.55 20.78
N HIS A 285 -6.45 18.49 19.87
CA HIS A 285 -6.71 18.62 18.44
C HIS A 285 -7.47 17.41 17.88
N VAL A 286 -7.13 16.20 18.31
CA VAL A 286 -7.89 14.97 18.00
C VAL A 286 -9.34 15.12 18.44
N ASN A 287 -9.58 15.60 19.67
CA ASN A 287 -10.94 15.84 20.17
C ASN A 287 -11.69 16.87 19.34
N GLN A 288 -11.08 18.03 19.06
CA GLN A 288 -11.67 19.08 18.24
C GLN A 288 -12.00 18.59 16.83
N LEU A 289 -11.12 17.78 16.23
CA LEU A 289 -11.31 17.23 14.90
C LEU A 289 -12.47 16.23 14.86
N SER A 290 -12.62 15.41 15.91
CA SER A 290 -13.75 14.48 16.04
C SER A 290 -15.09 15.21 16.20
N GLU A 291 -15.09 16.38 16.86
CA GLU A 291 -16.29 17.21 17.05
C GLU A 291 -16.73 17.93 15.77
N LYS A 292 -15.80 18.19 14.84
CA LYS A 292 -16.12 18.83 13.55
C LYS A 292 -16.98 17.93 12.65
N LYS A 293 -17.11 16.64 12.94
CA LYS A 293 -17.99 15.65 12.27
C LYS A 293 -18.11 15.88 10.76
N TYR A 294 -16.99 15.81 10.03
CA TYR A 294 -17.01 15.99 8.58
C TYR A 294 -17.91 14.98 7.86
N GLU A 295 -18.15 13.83 8.49
CA GLU A 295 -19.13 12.81 8.11
C GLU A 295 -20.56 13.38 8.00
N ASP A 296 -20.92 14.37 8.81
CA ASP A 296 -22.27 14.97 8.89
C ASP A 296 -22.45 16.20 7.96
N ILE A 297 -21.37 16.77 7.42
CA ILE A 297 -21.39 18.11 6.80
C ILE A 297 -21.73 18.06 5.29
N TYR A 298 -21.94 16.89 4.70
CA TYR A 298 -22.12 16.79 3.25
C TYR A 298 -22.98 15.60 2.79
N GLU A 299 -23.63 15.75 1.64
CA GLU A 299 -23.99 14.66 0.70
C GLU A 299 -22.72 14.00 0.08
N ILE A 300 -21.62 13.94 0.83
CA ILE A 300 -20.41 13.20 0.51
C ILE A 300 -20.61 11.82 1.13
N GLU A 301 -20.48 10.76 0.35
CA GLU A 301 -20.32 9.41 0.90
C GLU A 301 -19.18 9.46 1.93
N SER A 302 -19.54 9.27 3.19
CA SER A 302 -18.79 9.66 4.39
C SER A 302 -17.30 9.27 4.31
N PRO A 303 -16.37 10.16 4.63
CA PRO A 303 -14.98 9.77 4.80
C PRO A 303 -14.87 8.75 5.94
N ASP A 304 -14.36 7.55 5.65
CA ASP A 304 -14.14 6.50 6.67
C ASP A 304 -13.14 6.97 7.75
N PHE A 305 -12.23 7.89 7.41
CA PHE A 305 -11.21 8.44 8.31
C PHE A 305 -10.86 9.90 7.98
N VAL A 306 -10.48 10.66 9.00
CA VAL A 306 -9.85 11.98 8.87
C VAL A 306 -8.36 11.88 9.21
N LEU A 307 -7.50 12.41 8.36
CA LEU A 307 -6.06 12.44 8.59
C LEU A 307 -5.68 13.69 9.39
N LEU A 308 -5.06 13.49 10.55
CA LEU A 308 -4.41 14.54 11.32
C LEU A 308 -2.94 14.63 10.93
N PHE A 309 -2.54 15.70 10.26
CA PHE A 309 -1.18 15.87 9.78
C PHE A 309 -0.28 16.59 10.80
N ILE A 310 0.83 15.95 11.17
CA ILE A 310 1.89 16.53 12.00
C ILE A 310 3.13 16.74 11.12
N PRO A 311 3.52 17.99 10.82
CA PRO A 311 4.58 18.27 9.84
C PRO A 311 5.99 17.89 10.34
N ILE A 312 6.18 17.72 11.65
CA ILE A 312 7.46 17.36 12.26
C ILE A 312 7.39 15.94 12.81
N GLU A 313 8.03 15.01 12.11
CA GLU A 313 8.04 13.59 12.46
C GLU A 313 8.66 13.31 13.84
N PRO A 314 9.79 13.92 14.26
CA PRO A 314 10.29 13.77 15.63
C PRO A 314 9.31 14.23 16.71
N ALA A 315 8.47 15.23 16.43
CA ALA A 315 7.46 15.71 17.38
C ALA A 315 6.38 14.66 17.63
N PHE A 316 6.02 13.89 16.60
CA PHE A 316 5.12 12.75 16.74
C PHE A 316 5.81 11.56 17.44
N ALA A 317 7.06 11.26 17.06
CA ALA A 317 7.82 10.14 17.62
C ALA A 317 8.02 10.24 19.14
N ILE A 318 8.31 11.43 19.67
CA ILE A 318 8.43 11.59 21.13
C ILE A 318 7.09 11.47 21.84
N ALA A 319 5.98 11.90 21.20
CA ALA A 319 4.66 11.85 21.78
C ALA A 319 4.15 10.40 21.90
N ILE A 320 4.36 9.58 20.87
CA ILE A 320 3.94 8.17 20.90
C ILE A 320 4.80 7.33 21.86
N ASN A 321 6.10 7.62 21.98
CA ASN A 321 6.97 6.95 22.95
C ASN A 321 6.58 7.25 24.40
N ALA A 322 5.99 8.41 24.66
CA ALA A 322 5.57 8.84 25.99
C ALA A 322 4.11 8.45 26.33
N ASP A 323 3.20 8.48 25.35
CA ASP A 323 1.83 7.94 25.46
C ASP A 323 1.57 6.93 24.33
N ASN A 324 1.86 5.65 24.62
CA ASN A 324 1.63 4.54 23.68
C ASN A 324 0.14 4.35 23.30
N LEU A 325 -0.80 4.94 24.04
CA LEU A 325 -2.23 4.87 23.75
C LEU A 325 -2.72 6.02 22.85
N LEU A 326 -1.90 7.04 22.60
CA LEU A 326 -2.27 8.24 21.83
C LEU A 326 -2.84 7.87 20.45
N TYR A 327 -2.17 6.95 19.74
CA TYR A 327 -2.60 6.50 18.41
C TYR A 327 -3.95 5.79 18.47
N ASN A 328 -4.12 4.85 19.41
CA ASN A 328 -5.37 4.10 19.56
C ASN A 328 -6.55 5.00 19.93
N LYS A 329 -6.35 5.96 20.84
CA LYS A 329 -7.37 6.96 21.21
C LYS A 329 -7.83 7.81 20.03
N ALA A 330 -6.90 8.18 19.14
CA ALA A 330 -7.24 8.91 17.92
C ALA A 330 -7.99 8.00 16.93
N PHE A 331 -7.52 6.76 16.76
CA PHE A 331 -8.11 5.79 15.86
C PHE A 331 -9.56 5.42 16.23
N GLU A 332 -9.86 5.25 17.52
CA GLU A 332 -11.23 5.03 18.04
C GLU A 332 -12.19 6.18 17.71
N LYS A 333 -11.67 7.36 17.35
CA LYS A 333 -12.42 8.54 16.94
C LYS A 333 -12.40 8.78 15.42
N ASN A 334 -12.07 7.75 14.64
CA ASN A 334 -11.90 7.81 13.18
C ASN A 334 -10.82 8.82 12.72
N ILE A 335 -9.81 9.08 13.56
CA ILE A 335 -8.72 10.01 13.25
C ILE A 335 -7.41 9.23 13.15
N VAL A 336 -6.75 9.35 12.00
CA VAL A 336 -5.44 8.73 11.76
C VAL A 336 -4.38 9.83 11.78
N ILE A 337 -3.44 9.73 12.70
CA ILE A 337 -2.32 10.67 12.78
C ILE A 337 -1.28 10.28 11.73
N VAL A 338 -0.90 11.24 10.90
CA VAL A 338 0.07 11.06 9.81
C VAL A 338 1.18 12.09 9.88
N THR A 339 2.39 11.68 9.51
CA THR A 339 3.58 12.51 9.32
C THR A 339 3.83 12.65 7.81
N PRO A 340 4.76 13.50 7.34
CA PRO A 340 5.07 13.61 5.91
C PRO A 340 5.34 12.25 5.24
N SER A 341 6.02 11.36 5.94
CA SER A 341 6.41 10.03 5.45
C SER A 341 5.22 9.09 5.34
N THR A 342 4.40 9.00 6.39
CA THR A 342 3.23 8.11 6.39
C THR A 342 2.14 8.65 5.48
N LEU A 343 1.93 9.98 5.45
CA LEU A 343 1.02 10.61 4.51
C LEU A 343 1.43 10.28 3.07
N LEU A 344 2.69 10.48 2.71
CA LEU A 344 3.16 10.18 1.36
C LEU A 344 2.97 8.70 0.98
N ALA A 345 3.24 7.78 1.90
CA ALA A 345 3.00 6.36 1.68
C ALA A 345 1.51 6.06 1.45
N THR A 346 0.63 6.66 2.26
CA THR A 346 -0.83 6.58 2.09
C THR A 346 -1.26 7.13 0.74
N LEU A 347 -0.79 8.31 0.35
CA LEU A 347 -1.15 8.93 -0.93
C LEU A 347 -0.64 8.14 -2.13
N ARG A 348 0.54 7.51 -2.05
CA ARG A 348 1.03 6.60 -3.09
C ARG A 348 0.20 5.33 -3.22
N THR A 349 -0.28 4.81 -2.09
CA THR A 349 -1.22 3.70 -2.11
C THR A 349 -2.51 4.10 -2.81
N ILE A 350 -3.00 5.31 -2.54
CA ILE A 350 -4.17 5.88 -3.23
C ILE A 350 -3.93 6.05 -4.73
N ASP A 351 -2.78 6.60 -5.14
CA ASP A 351 -2.40 6.72 -6.57
C ASP A 351 -2.35 5.35 -7.25
N THR A 352 -1.76 4.34 -6.60
CA THR A 352 -1.74 2.96 -7.12
C THR A 352 -3.15 2.40 -7.29
N MET A 353 -4.07 2.70 -6.34
CA MET A 353 -5.47 2.31 -6.47
C MET A 353 -6.15 2.99 -7.67
N TRP A 354 -5.89 4.28 -7.90
CA TRP A 354 -6.39 5.00 -9.09
C TRP A 354 -5.87 4.40 -10.40
N GLN A 355 -4.59 4.06 -10.46
CA GLN A 355 -3.99 3.41 -11.63
C GLN A 355 -4.66 2.06 -11.91
N ASN A 356 -4.90 1.26 -10.86
CA ASN A 356 -5.60 -0.02 -10.98
C ASN A 356 -7.05 0.15 -11.47
N GLU A 357 -7.81 1.11 -10.92
CA GLU A 357 -9.18 1.39 -11.37
C GLU A 357 -9.20 1.80 -12.85
N LYS A 358 -8.28 2.67 -13.26
CA LYS A 358 -8.13 3.10 -14.65
C LYS A 358 -7.79 1.92 -15.58
N GLN A 359 -6.90 1.02 -15.15
CA GLN A 359 -6.59 -0.20 -15.91
C GLN A 359 -7.81 -1.11 -16.05
N GLN A 360 -8.58 -1.29 -14.98
CA GLN A 360 -9.80 -2.10 -15.01
C GLN A 360 -10.84 -1.51 -15.97
N ARG A 361 -11.10 -0.20 -15.91
CA ARG A 361 -12.01 0.50 -16.84
C ARG A 361 -11.55 0.34 -18.28
N ASN A 362 -10.26 0.51 -18.55
CA ASN A 362 -9.69 0.33 -19.89
C ASN A 362 -9.82 -1.12 -20.38
N ALA A 363 -9.60 -2.11 -19.52
CA ALA A 363 -9.74 -3.52 -19.88
C ALA A 363 -11.19 -3.86 -20.28
N ILE A 364 -12.19 -3.33 -19.57
CA ILE A 364 -13.60 -3.48 -19.90
C ILE A 364 -13.92 -2.84 -21.25
N GLU A 365 -13.44 -1.61 -21.49
CA GLU A 365 -13.59 -0.93 -22.78
C GLU A 365 -12.94 -1.71 -23.93
N ILE A 366 -11.72 -2.24 -23.73
CA ILE A 366 -11.03 -3.09 -24.70
C ILE A 366 -11.83 -4.36 -24.99
N ALA A 367 -12.33 -5.05 -23.97
CA ALA A 367 -13.14 -6.27 -24.13
C ALA A 367 -14.41 -5.98 -24.95
N ARG A 368 -15.09 -4.85 -24.66
CA ARG A 368 -16.26 -4.40 -25.41
C ARG A 368 -15.92 -4.13 -26.88
N GLN A 369 -14.82 -3.42 -27.16
CA GLN A 369 -14.39 -3.15 -28.53
C GLN A 369 -13.94 -4.42 -29.27
N ALA A 370 -13.25 -5.33 -28.59
CA ALA A 370 -12.83 -6.62 -29.14
C ALA A 370 -14.05 -7.49 -29.51
N GLY A 371 -15.08 -7.54 -28.66
CA GLY A 371 -16.34 -8.22 -28.97
C GLY A 371 -17.02 -7.63 -30.21
N ALA A 372 -17.17 -6.31 -30.27
CA ALA A 372 -17.76 -5.64 -31.44
C ALA A 372 -16.94 -5.86 -32.73
N LEU A 373 -15.61 -5.97 -32.63
CA LEU A 373 -14.74 -6.29 -33.75
C LEU A 373 -14.94 -7.74 -34.22
N TYR A 374 -15.07 -8.69 -33.29
CA TYR A 374 -15.34 -10.08 -33.58
C TYR A 374 -16.66 -10.25 -34.35
N ASP A 375 -17.73 -9.59 -33.88
CA ASP A 375 -19.04 -9.63 -34.54
C ASP A 375 -18.98 -9.08 -35.99
N LYS A 376 -18.26 -7.98 -36.20
CA LYS A 376 -18.03 -7.44 -37.56
C LYS A 376 -17.23 -8.39 -38.44
N PHE A 377 -16.24 -9.07 -37.88
CA PHE A 377 -15.44 -10.03 -38.61
C PHE A 377 -16.26 -11.27 -39.00
N GLU A 378 -17.09 -11.80 -38.10
CA GLU A 378 -18.03 -12.88 -38.40
C GLU A 378 -18.97 -12.48 -39.55
N GLY A 379 -19.56 -11.29 -39.48
CA GLY A 379 -20.43 -10.78 -40.55
C GLY A 379 -19.72 -10.73 -41.90
N LEU A 380 -18.46 -10.25 -41.93
CA LEU A 380 -17.65 -10.24 -43.14
C LEU A 380 -17.36 -11.65 -43.69
N VAL A 381 -17.03 -12.61 -42.81
CA VAL A 381 -16.79 -14.01 -43.21
C VAL A 381 -18.06 -14.62 -43.80
N THR A 382 -19.21 -14.37 -43.19
CA THR A 382 -20.52 -14.82 -43.67
C THR A 382 -20.83 -14.24 -45.05
N ASP A 383 -20.59 -12.94 -45.26
CA ASP A 383 -20.83 -12.29 -46.55
C ASP A 383 -19.87 -12.78 -47.64
N LEU A 384 -18.58 -12.95 -47.35
CA LEU A 384 -17.62 -13.54 -48.28
C LEU A 384 -17.97 -14.99 -48.64
N THR A 385 -18.47 -15.77 -47.68
CA THR A 385 -18.94 -17.14 -47.92
C THR A 385 -20.14 -17.16 -48.88
N LYS A 386 -21.09 -16.23 -48.72
CA LYS A 386 -22.23 -16.08 -49.66
C LYS A 386 -21.76 -15.68 -51.05
N VAL A 387 -20.80 -14.75 -51.15
CA VAL A 387 -20.21 -14.34 -52.44
C VAL A 387 -19.55 -15.53 -53.13
N GLY A 388 -18.77 -16.33 -52.40
CA GLY A 388 -18.16 -17.56 -52.93
C GLY A 388 -19.20 -18.51 -53.55
N LYS A 389 -20.30 -18.77 -52.83
CA LYS A 389 -21.42 -19.59 -53.35
C LYS A 389 -22.02 -19.02 -54.63
N LYS A 390 -22.28 -17.70 -54.68
CA LYS A 390 -22.84 -17.06 -55.88
C LYS A 390 -21.88 -17.11 -57.07
N MET A 391 -20.57 -17.05 -56.84
CA MET A 391 -19.58 -17.23 -57.90
C MET A 391 -19.60 -18.65 -58.47
N ASP A 392 -19.74 -19.66 -57.61
CA ASP A 392 -19.89 -21.05 -58.05
C ASP A 392 -21.19 -21.27 -58.85
N GLU A 393 -22.30 -20.68 -58.40
CA GLU A 393 -23.58 -20.67 -59.14
C GLU A 393 -23.42 -20.01 -60.52
N ALA A 394 -22.83 -18.81 -60.57
CA ALA A 394 -22.57 -18.11 -61.83
C ALA A 394 -21.67 -18.91 -62.78
N LYS A 395 -20.65 -19.60 -62.24
CA LYS A 395 -19.78 -20.50 -63.00
C LYS A 395 -20.56 -21.69 -63.56
N ASN A 396 -21.50 -22.24 -62.81
CA ASN A 396 -22.35 -23.35 -63.26
C ASN A 396 -23.35 -22.89 -64.33
N GLU A 397 -23.99 -21.73 -64.16
CA GLU A 397 -24.87 -21.15 -65.19
C GLU A 397 -24.11 -20.85 -66.48
N TYR A 398 -22.90 -20.28 -66.37
CA TYR A 398 -22.02 -20.05 -67.50
C TYR A 398 -21.68 -21.35 -68.24
N LYS A 399 -21.30 -22.42 -67.51
CA LYS A 399 -21.08 -23.75 -68.09
C LYS A 399 -22.33 -24.28 -68.77
N GLY A 400 -23.51 -24.11 -68.17
CA GLY A 400 -24.79 -24.49 -68.77
C GLY A 400 -25.08 -23.75 -70.08
N ALA A 401 -24.81 -22.45 -70.13
CA ALA A 401 -24.94 -21.64 -71.35
C ALA A 401 -23.94 -22.07 -72.43
N MET A 402 -22.69 -22.34 -72.06
CA MET A 402 -21.66 -22.80 -72.99
C MET A 402 -21.97 -24.20 -73.54
N ASN A 403 -22.57 -25.09 -72.74
CA ASN A 403 -23.09 -26.37 -73.22
C ASN A 403 -24.19 -26.19 -74.28
N LYS A 404 -25.15 -25.28 -74.07
CA LYS A 404 -26.19 -25.04 -75.09
C LYS A 404 -25.63 -24.39 -76.35
N LEU A 405 -24.62 -23.54 -76.21
CA LEU A 405 -24.05 -22.77 -77.31
C LEU A 405 -23.05 -23.59 -78.14
N VAL A 406 -22.09 -24.27 -77.51
CA VAL A 406 -20.90 -24.84 -78.15
C VAL A 406 -20.65 -26.31 -77.78
N GLU A 407 -20.79 -26.71 -76.51
CA GLU A 407 -20.21 -28.00 -76.03
C GLU A 407 -21.20 -29.18 -76.01
N GLY A 408 -22.51 -28.93 -75.99
CA GLY A 408 -23.55 -29.96 -75.84
C GLY A 408 -23.93 -30.67 -77.15
N ARG A 409 -24.48 -31.89 -77.03
CA ARG A 409 -24.99 -32.67 -78.16
C ARG A 409 -26.19 -31.97 -78.78
N GLY A 410 -26.01 -31.44 -80.01
CA GLY A 410 -27.02 -30.61 -80.68
C GLY A 410 -26.93 -29.12 -80.36
N ASN A 411 -25.75 -28.62 -79.96
CA ASN A 411 -25.53 -27.21 -79.66
C ASN A 411 -25.97 -26.25 -80.79
N LEU A 412 -26.24 -25.00 -80.40
CA LEU A 412 -26.76 -23.98 -81.29
C LEU A 412 -25.80 -23.64 -82.43
N VAL A 413 -24.49 -23.64 -82.20
CA VAL A 413 -23.49 -23.37 -83.25
C VAL A 413 -23.55 -24.45 -84.35
N LYS A 414 -23.55 -25.74 -83.98
CA LYS A 414 -23.72 -26.88 -84.91
C LYS A 414 -25.05 -26.75 -85.69
N SER A 415 -26.13 -26.39 -85.00
CA SER A 415 -27.48 -26.29 -85.60
C SER A 415 -27.59 -25.13 -86.60
N VAL A 416 -27.08 -23.94 -86.25
CA VAL A 416 -27.10 -22.76 -87.13
C VAL A 416 -26.15 -22.93 -88.32
N GLU A 417 -24.98 -23.53 -88.13
CA GLU A 417 -24.07 -23.87 -89.23
C GLU A 417 -24.67 -24.91 -90.18
N LYS A 418 -25.41 -25.92 -89.66
CA LYS A 418 -26.15 -26.86 -90.50
C LYS A 418 -27.21 -26.17 -91.36
N ILE A 419 -27.97 -25.22 -90.78
CA ILE A 419 -28.97 -24.43 -91.51
C ILE A 419 -28.31 -23.57 -92.60
N LYS A 420 -27.16 -22.97 -92.32
CA LYS A 420 -26.37 -22.23 -93.32
C LYS A 420 -25.89 -23.13 -94.46
N LYS A 421 -25.39 -24.33 -94.16
CA LYS A 421 -25.00 -25.34 -95.17
C LYS A 421 -26.18 -25.80 -96.03
N LEU A 422 -27.40 -25.80 -95.49
CA LEU A 422 -28.63 -26.16 -96.20
C LEU A 422 -29.19 -25.02 -97.09
N GLY A 423 -28.49 -23.89 -97.21
CA GLY A 423 -28.82 -22.84 -98.19
C GLY A 423 -29.44 -21.56 -97.62
N ALA A 424 -29.46 -21.38 -96.30
CA ALA A 424 -29.93 -20.13 -95.70
C ALA A 424 -28.98 -18.96 -96.01
N LYS A 425 -29.51 -17.86 -96.56
CA LYS A 425 -28.74 -16.65 -96.93
C LYS A 425 -28.30 -15.87 -95.67
N ALA A 426 -27.14 -16.19 -95.11
CA ALA A 426 -26.52 -15.46 -94.00
C ALA A 426 -25.37 -14.56 -94.49
N LYS A 427 -25.43 -13.25 -94.17
CA LYS A 427 -24.40 -12.25 -94.56
C LYS A 427 -23.16 -12.21 -93.65
N LYS A 428 -23.23 -12.76 -92.43
CA LYS A 428 -22.12 -12.79 -91.45
C LYS A 428 -21.87 -14.23 -90.99
N SER A 429 -20.61 -14.56 -90.67
CA SER A 429 -20.19 -15.87 -90.15
C SER A 429 -19.76 -15.80 -88.69
N LEU A 430 -19.96 -16.89 -87.96
CA LEU A 430 -19.44 -17.04 -86.60
C LEU A 430 -17.91 -17.14 -86.63
N PRO A 431 -17.21 -16.74 -85.55
CA PRO A 431 -15.76 -16.88 -85.45
C PRO A 431 -15.31 -18.34 -85.57
N GLN A 432 -14.27 -18.58 -86.38
CA GLN A 432 -13.82 -19.93 -86.74
C GLN A 432 -13.43 -20.79 -85.52
N LYS A 433 -12.79 -20.18 -84.51
CA LYS A 433 -12.45 -20.85 -83.24
C LYS A 433 -13.65 -21.41 -82.47
N ILE A 434 -14.81 -20.76 -82.56
CA ILE A 434 -16.04 -21.23 -81.88
C ILE A 434 -16.68 -22.38 -82.68
N ILE A 435 -16.57 -22.34 -84.01
CA ILE A 435 -17.06 -23.40 -84.88
C ILE A 435 -16.22 -24.68 -84.73
N GLU A 436 -14.89 -24.55 -84.63
CA GLU A 436 -13.97 -25.67 -84.39
C GLU A 436 -14.26 -26.32 -83.04
N ARG A 437 -14.27 -25.53 -81.96
CA ARG A 437 -14.61 -26.00 -80.60
C ARG A 437 -16.00 -26.63 -80.49
N ALA A 438 -16.97 -26.19 -81.30
CA ALA A 438 -18.31 -26.77 -81.30
C ALA A 438 -18.37 -28.15 -81.99
N ASN A 439 -17.42 -28.44 -82.89
CA ASN A 439 -17.34 -29.67 -83.69
C ASN A 439 -16.35 -30.70 -83.14
N GLU A 440 -15.53 -30.31 -82.16
CA GLU A 440 -14.82 -31.23 -81.28
C GLU A 440 -15.84 -31.93 -80.37
N ASP A 441 -16.30 -33.11 -80.79
CA ASP A 441 -16.86 -34.13 -79.87
C ASP A 441 -15.73 -35.05 -79.41
#